data_AF-A0A832XA46-F1
#
_entry.id   AF-A0A832XA46-F1
#
_cell.length_a   1.000
_cell.length_b   1.000
_cell.length_c   1.000
_cell.angle_alpha   90.00
_cell.angle_beta   90.00
_cell.angle_gamma   90.00
#
_symmetry.space_group_name_H-M   'P 1'
#
loop_
_entity.id
_entity.type
_entity.pdbx_description
1 polymer ?
#
loop_
_entity_poly.entity_id
_entity_poly.type
_entity_poly.pdbx_seq_one_letter_code
_entity_poly.pdbx_strand_id
1 'polypeptide(L)'
;MDPEYFANKLRDFQKAVDYGDQALEMAKQKNDKSKQVHLLNILGETCLRLEEMEKALDYFENGLDLAQRTKGGHPLETESTKKLSELAVKSGDMSKALVYLENGLLSARKNKNKQGEGR
;
A
#
# COMPACT_ATOMS: atom_id res chain seq x y z
N MET A 1 11.27 -28.16 -5.41
CA MET A 1 11.10 -26.80 -5.93
C MET A 1 12.49 -26.35 -6.33
N ASP A 2 12.71 -25.99 -7.59
CA ASP A 2 14.06 -25.70 -8.11
C ASP A 2 14.63 -24.39 -7.53
N PRO A 3 15.86 -24.38 -6.99
CA PRO A 3 16.52 -23.17 -6.50
C PRO A 3 16.60 -22.07 -7.56
N GLU A 4 16.75 -22.43 -8.84
CA GLU A 4 16.77 -21.50 -9.97
C GLU A 4 15.42 -20.81 -10.19
N TYR A 5 14.30 -21.51 -9.97
CA TYR A 5 12.97 -20.92 -10.07
C TYR A 5 12.77 -19.83 -9.00
N PHE A 6 13.20 -20.11 -7.77
CA PHE A 6 13.12 -19.16 -6.67
C PHE A 6 14.03 -17.94 -6.90
N ALA A 7 15.28 -18.17 -7.32
CA ALA A 7 16.23 -17.09 -7.63
C ALA A 7 15.73 -16.20 -8.79
N ASN A 8 15.16 -16.78 -9.84
CA ASN A 8 14.57 -16.02 -10.94
C ASN A 8 13.38 -15.19 -10.47
N LYS A 9 12.51 -15.74 -9.61
CA LYS A 9 11.39 -14.99 -9.03
C LYS A 9 11.83 -13.79 -8.22
N LEU A 10 12.82 -13.94 -7.35
CA LEU A 10 13.38 -12.81 -6.58
C LEU A 10 13.95 -11.73 -7.50
N ARG A 11 14.67 -12.14 -8.55
CA ARG A 11 15.22 -11.20 -9.54
C ARG A 11 14.13 -10.45 -10.31
N ASP A 12 13.03 -11.11 -10.64
CA ASP A 12 11.89 -10.48 -11.30
C ASP A 12 11.16 -9.49 -10.38
N PHE A 13 11.00 -9.83 -9.09
CA PHE A 13 10.44 -8.91 -8.10
C PHE A 13 11.34 -7.68 -7.91
N GLN A 14 12.66 -7.84 -7.88
CA GLN A 14 13.58 -6.70 -7.77
C GLN A 14 13.43 -5.75 -8.96
N LYS A 15 13.34 -6.28 -10.18
CA LYS A 15 13.07 -5.45 -11.37
C LYS A 15 11.72 -4.76 -11.30
N ALA A 16 10.70 -5.43 -10.76
CA ALA A 16 9.38 -4.83 -10.59
C ALA A 16 9.41 -3.64 -9.62
N VAL A 17 10.24 -3.70 -8.56
CA VAL A 17 10.51 -2.54 -7.68
C VAL A 17 11.16 -1.41 -8.48
N ASP A 18 12.23 -1.69 -9.22
CA ASP A 18 12.95 -0.66 -9.98
C ASP A 18 12.04 0.05 -11.01
N TYR A 19 11.23 -0.71 -11.74
CA TYR A 19 10.27 -0.12 -12.69
C TYR A 19 9.12 0.59 -11.99
N GLY A 20 8.66 0.08 -10.84
CA GLY A 20 7.62 0.71 -10.03
C GLY A 20 8.06 2.07 -9.48
N ASP A 21 9.30 2.19 -9.00
CA ASP A 21 9.87 3.46 -8.52
C ASP A 21 10.01 4.49 -9.65
N GLN A 22 10.46 4.07 -10.83
CA GLN A 22 10.50 4.94 -12.01
C GLN A 22 9.09 5.41 -12.41
N ALA A 23 8.11 4.51 -12.39
CA ALA A 23 6.72 4.85 -12.67
C ALA A 23 6.15 5.81 -11.62
N LEU A 24 6.52 5.63 -10.35
CA LEU A 24 6.11 6.49 -9.24
C LEU A 24 6.66 7.90 -9.43
N GLU A 25 7.92 8.02 -9.82
CA GLU A 25 8.55 9.32 -10.10
C GLU A 25 7.86 10.03 -11.29
N MET A 26 7.55 9.30 -12.37
CA MET A 26 6.76 9.85 -13.47
C MET A 26 5.36 10.29 -13.03
N ALA A 27 4.70 9.55 -12.14
CA ALA A 27 3.40 9.91 -11.60
C ALA A 27 3.47 11.13 -10.67
N LYS A 28 4.56 11.30 -9.92
CA LYS A 28 4.88 12.50 -9.13
C LYS A 28 5.04 13.73 -10.03
N GLN A 29 5.85 13.62 -11.08
CA GLN A 29 6.05 14.70 -12.05
C GLN A 29 4.75 15.16 -12.72
N LYS A 30 3.83 14.23 -12.98
CA LYS A 30 2.51 14.50 -13.55
C LYS A 30 1.46 14.93 -12.52
N ASN A 31 1.81 14.97 -11.23
CA ASN A 31 0.88 15.19 -10.11
C ASN A 31 -0.33 14.22 -10.11
N ASP A 32 -0.16 13.01 -10.67
CA ASP A 32 -1.20 11.99 -10.75
C ASP A 32 -1.27 11.22 -9.43
N LYS A 33 -1.97 11.80 -8.45
CA LYS A 33 -2.08 11.26 -7.09
C LYS A 33 -2.68 9.85 -7.06
N SER A 34 -3.64 9.56 -7.95
CA SER A 34 -4.27 8.24 -7.99
C SER A 34 -3.28 7.17 -8.44
N LYS A 35 -2.49 7.43 -9.49
CA LYS A 35 -1.41 6.53 -9.88
C LYS A 35 -0.33 6.38 -8.82
N GLN A 36 0.04 7.47 -8.15
CA GLN A 36 0.99 7.40 -7.05
C GLN A 36 0.52 6.45 -5.95
N VAL A 37 -0.74 6.58 -5.48
CA VAL A 37 -1.30 5.66 -4.46
C VAL A 37 -1.28 4.21 -4.95
N HIS A 38 -1.64 3.96 -6.21
CA HIS A 38 -1.65 2.61 -6.76
C HIS A 38 -0.25 2.00 -6.82
N LEU A 39 0.73 2.75 -7.33
CA LEU A 39 2.11 2.32 -7.43
C LEU A 39 2.73 2.07 -6.05
N LEU A 40 2.46 2.94 -5.08
CA LEU A 40 2.88 2.75 -3.68
C LEU A 40 2.34 1.44 -3.09
N ASN A 41 1.08 1.08 -3.36
CA ASN A 41 0.54 -0.21 -2.90
C ASN A 41 1.22 -1.40 -3.59
N ILE A 42 1.44 -1.33 -4.91
CA ILE A 42 2.12 -2.40 -5.66
C ILE A 42 3.56 -2.58 -5.18
N LEU A 43 4.29 -1.48 -4.96
CA LEU A 43 5.65 -1.50 -4.44
C LEU A 43 5.69 -2.13 -3.04
N GLY A 44 4.75 -1.74 -2.17
CA GLY A 44 4.60 -2.35 -0.85
C GLY A 44 4.40 -3.87 -0.92
N GLU A 45 3.49 -4.34 -1.77
CA GLU A 45 3.27 -5.78 -1.96
C GLU A 45 4.47 -6.50 -2.54
N THR A 46 5.20 -5.86 -3.45
CA THR A 46 6.39 -6.43 -4.09
C THR A 46 7.52 -6.56 -3.07
N CYS A 47 7.74 -5.54 -2.22
CA CYS A 47 8.69 -5.62 -1.12
C CYS A 47 8.33 -6.71 -0.11
N LEU A 48 7.04 -6.97 0.15
CA LEU A 48 6.64 -8.13 0.96
C LEU A 48 7.03 -9.48 0.33
N ARG A 49 6.98 -9.59 -1.01
CA ARG A 49 7.44 -10.81 -1.72
C ARG A 49 8.96 -10.97 -1.68
N LEU A 50 9.68 -9.88 -1.50
CA LEU A 50 11.14 -9.84 -1.32
C LEU A 50 11.57 -9.94 0.15
N GLU A 51 10.63 -10.09 1.09
CA GLU A 51 10.88 -10.09 2.53
C GLU A 51 11.46 -8.77 3.08
N GLU A 52 11.37 -7.68 2.30
CA GLU A 52 11.81 -6.33 2.67
C GLU A 52 10.71 -5.61 3.46
N MET A 53 10.46 -6.04 4.70
CA MET A 53 9.33 -5.55 5.50
C MET A 53 9.35 -4.04 5.77
N GLU A 54 10.52 -3.45 6.05
CA GLU A 54 10.64 -2.01 6.32
C GLU A 54 10.27 -1.17 5.10
N LYS A 55 10.78 -1.52 3.91
CA LYS A 55 10.40 -0.83 2.67
C LYS A 55 8.92 -1.00 2.35
N ALA A 56 8.37 -2.20 2.59
CA ALA A 56 6.95 -2.43 2.38
C ALA A 56 6.09 -1.51 3.27
N LEU A 57 6.46 -1.37 4.55
CA LEU A 57 5.82 -0.45 5.48
C LEU A 57 5.89 0.98 4.96
N ASP A 58 7.07 1.46 4.58
CA ASP A 58 7.24 2.82 4.05
C ASP A 58 6.33 3.08 2.83
N TYR A 59 6.28 2.15 1.88
CA TYR A 59 5.43 2.30 0.70
C TYR A 59 3.94 2.32 1.04
N PHE A 60 3.48 1.45 1.94
CA PHE A 60 2.08 1.45 2.35
C PHE A 60 1.70 2.69 3.18
N GLU A 61 2.58 3.17 4.06
CA GLU A 61 2.36 4.39 4.86
C GLU A 61 2.26 5.63 3.95
N ASN A 62 3.19 5.77 3.00
CA ASN A 62 3.14 6.83 2.00
C ASN A 62 1.87 6.74 1.12
N GLY A 63 1.48 5.52 0.72
CA GLY A 63 0.27 5.28 -0.06
C GLY A 63 -1.00 5.67 0.70
N LEU A 64 -1.07 5.33 1.99
CA LEU A 64 -2.18 5.66 2.87
C LEU A 64 -2.30 7.17 3.10
N ASP A 65 -1.20 7.85 3.42
CA ASP A 65 -1.20 9.31 3.63
C ASP A 65 -1.68 10.04 2.36
N LEU A 66 -1.19 9.63 1.19
CA LEU A 66 -1.62 10.23 -0.08
C LEU A 66 -3.08 9.92 -0.42
N ALA A 67 -3.53 8.69 -0.13
CA ALA A 67 -4.92 8.29 -0.30
C ALA A 67 -5.87 9.16 0.54
N GLN A 68 -5.53 9.39 1.81
CA GLN A 68 -6.31 10.23 2.72
C GLN A 68 -6.35 11.71 2.29
N ARG A 69 -5.26 12.20 1.69
CA ARG A 69 -5.17 13.58 1.16
C ARG A 69 -5.88 13.77 -0.18
N THR A 70 -6.39 12.71 -0.79
CA THR A 70 -7.11 12.78 -2.07
C THR A 70 -8.58 13.12 -1.84
N LYS A 71 -9.06 14.23 -2.43
CA LYS A 71 -10.46 14.67 -2.30
C LYS A 71 -11.42 13.56 -2.76
N GLY A 72 -12.38 13.22 -1.91
CA GLY A 72 -13.36 12.16 -2.16
C GLY A 72 -13.05 10.84 -1.46
N GLY A 73 -11.81 10.62 -1.01
CA GLY A 73 -11.31 9.33 -0.53
C GLY A 73 -10.80 8.48 -1.70
N HIS A 74 -9.76 7.68 -1.47
CA HIS A 74 -9.18 6.81 -2.51
C HIS A 74 -9.60 5.35 -2.29
N PRO A 75 -9.98 4.59 -3.32
CA PRO A 75 -10.40 3.19 -3.16
C PRO A 75 -9.38 2.30 -2.45
N LEU A 76 -8.09 2.58 -2.64
CA LEU A 76 -6.99 1.82 -2.06
C LEU A 76 -6.67 2.18 -0.60
N GLU A 77 -7.33 3.20 -0.03
CA GLU A 77 -7.10 3.60 1.37
C GLU A 77 -7.33 2.44 2.34
N THR A 78 -8.45 1.74 2.18
CA THR A 78 -8.81 0.56 3.01
C THR A 78 -7.80 -0.57 2.83
N GLU A 79 -7.31 -0.77 1.60
CA GLU A 79 -6.35 -1.83 1.29
C GLU A 79 -4.98 -1.56 1.92
N SER A 80 -4.42 -0.36 1.73
CA SER A 80 -3.17 0.05 2.38
C SER A 80 -3.27 -0.11 3.89
N THR A 81 -4.40 0.33 4.47
CA THR A 81 -4.63 0.23 5.90
C THR A 81 -4.68 -1.21 6.42
N LYS A 82 -5.32 -2.12 5.66
CA LYS A 82 -5.35 -3.54 5.98
C LYS A 82 -3.94 -4.14 5.95
N LYS A 83 -3.15 -3.85 4.92
CA LYS A 83 -1.76 -4.35 4.79
C LYS A 83 -0.88 -3.88 5.93
N LEU A 84 -0.98 -2.61 6.30
CA LEU A 84 -0.26 -2.04 7.46
C LEU A 84 -0.66 -2.69 8.78
N SER A 85 -1.95 -2.96 8.97
CA SER A 85 -2.46 -3.68 10.15
C SER A 85 -1.88 -5.09 10.23
N GLU A 86 -1.91 -5.84 9.12
CA GLU A 86 -1.33 -7.19 9.03
C GLU A 86 0.17 -7.19 9.31
N LEU A 87 0.90 -6.19 8.79
CA LEU A 87 2.33 -6.03 9.01
C LEU A 87 2.66 -5.72 10.46
N ALA A 88 1.94 -4.79 11.08
CA ALA A 88 2.15 -4.41 12.48
C ALA A 88 1.85 -5.58 13.44
N VAL A 89 0.84 -6.40 13.14
CA VAL A 89 0.60 -7.65 13.89
C VAL A 89 1.77 -8.61 13.74
N LYS A 90 2.30 -8.79 12.53
CA LYS A 90 3.46 -9.66 12.27
C LYS A 90 4.74 -9.18 12.95
N SER A 91 4.96 -7.88 13.03
CA SER A 91 6.12 -7.30 13.72
C SER A 91 5.99 -7.28 15.24
N GLY A 92 4.83 -7.68 15.79
CA GLY A 92 4.54 -7.61 17.22
C GLY A 92 4.26 -6.19 17.74
N ASP A 93 4.19 -5.19 16.84
CA ASP A 93 3.86 -3.81 17.18
C ASP A 93 2.35 -3.63 17.24
N MET A 94 1.77 -4.12 18.33
CA MET A 94 0.33 -4.08 18.58
C MET A 94 -0.21 -2.65 18.65
N SER A 95 0.62 -1.66 19.01
CA SER A 95 0.26 -0.25 19.05
C SER A 95 0.03 0.30 17.64
N LYS A 96 0.95 0.05 16.71
CA LYS A 96 0.73 0.40 15.29
C LYS A 96 -0.43 -0.36 14.67
N ALA A 97 -0.60 -1.64 15.00
CA ALA A 97 -1.71 -2.44 14.49
C ALA A 97 -3.07 -1.85 14.87
N LEU A 98 -3.23 -1.42 16.12
CA LEU A 98 -4.46 -0.77 16.59
C LEU A 98 -4.75 0.51 15.81
N VAL A 99 -3.74 1.38 15.65
CA VAL A 99 -3.87 2.65 14.91
C VAL A 99 -4.30 2.41 13.46
N TYR A 100 -3.67 1.45 12.78
CA TYR A 100 -4.04 1.10 11.42
C TYR A 100 -5.46 0.53 11.34
N LEU A 101 -5.83 -0.40 12.24
CA LEU A 101 -7.18 -0.94 12.26
C LEU A 101 -8.25 0.13 12.49
N GLU A 102 -8.02 1.07 13.41
CA GLU A 102 -8.94 2.18 13.69
C GLU A 102 -9.10 3.11 12.47
N ASN A 103 -7.99 3.46 11.80
CA ASN A 103 -8.02 4.25 10.58
C ASN A 103 -8.82 3.54 9.47
N GLY A 104 -8.62 2.24 9.29
CA GLY A 104 -9.30 1.46 8.26
C GLY A 104 -10.80 1.36 8.51
N LEU A 105 -11.19 1.17 9.77
CA LEU A 105 -12.59 1.16 10.20
C LEU A 105 -13.26 2.52 9.99
N LEU A 106 -12.59 3.62 10.30
CA LEU A 106 -13.11 4.97 10.09
C LEU A 106 -13.36 5.23 8.59
N SER A 107 -12.42 4.85 7.73
CA SER A 107 -12.52 5.05 6.28
C SER A 107 -13.57 4.16 5.64
N ALA A 108 -13.68 2.90 6.06
CA ALA A 108 -14.75 2.00 5.64
C ALA A 108 -16.15 2.55 6.01
N ARG A 109 -16.30 3.12 7.22
CA ARG A 109 -17.55 3.77 7.65
C ARG A 109 -17.89 5.01 6.83
N LYS A 110 -16.90 5.88 6.57
CA LYS A 110 -17.09 7.07 5.71
C LYS A 110 -17.54 6.69 4.30
N ASN A 111 -16.94 5.67 3.71
CA ASN A 111 -17.31 5.21 2.36
C ASN A 111 -18.71 4.59 2.32
N LYS A 112 -19.09 3.84 3.36
CA LYS A 112 -20.44 3.26 3.47
C LYS A 112 -21.52 4.34 3.61
N ASN A 113 -21.27 5.41 4.36
CA ASN A 113 -22.22 6.52 4.51
C ASN A 113 -22.41 7.29 3.19
N LYS A 114 -21.34 7.58 2.45
CA LYS A 114 -21.43 8.27 1.15
C LYS A 114 -22.20 7.49 0.09
N GLN A 115 -22.16 6.15 0.12
CA GLN A 115 -22.96 5.31 -0.77
C GLN A 115 -24.45 5.25 -0.37
N GLY A 116 -24.78 5.55 0.89
CA GLY A 116 -26.15 5.58 1.40
C GLY A 116 -26.91 6.90 1.14
N GLU A 117 -26.19 7.99 0.91
CA GLU A 117 -26.76 9.33 0.66
C GLU A 117 -27.13 9.57 -0.82
N GLY A 118 -26.93 8.59 -1.69
CA GLY A 118 -27.42 8.62 -3.07
C GLY A 118 -28.82 8.04 -3.21
N ARG A 119 -29.85 8.73 -2.70
CA ARG A 119 -31.27 8.47 -3.01
C ARG A 119 -32.06 9.75 -3.11
#